data_AF-A0A4U5W3R3-F1
#
_entry.id   AF-A0A4U5W3R3-F1
#
_cell.length_a   1.000
_cell.length_b   1.000
_cell.length_c   1.000
_cell.angle_alpha   90.00
_cell.angle_beta   90.00
_cell.angle_gamma   90.00
#
_symmetry.space_group_name_H-M   'P 1'
#
loop_
_entity.id
_entity.type
_entity.pdbx_description
1 polymer ?
#
loop_
_entity_poly.entity_id
_entity_poly.type
_entity_poly.pdbx_seq_one_letter_code
_entity_poly.pdbx_strand_id
1 'polypeptide(L)'
;MPLARRSLIQAVADRVGWRRACDTTTEVEAVLTEQSETAYSVAADHVQLATAKTVDASHVQPGVLAVRRRILADVVYLEALLIGAHNSGLSAELIERLEDAARHGHELTVLLADAARCTTTAPTGSSN
;
A
#
# COMPACT_ATOMS: atom_id res chain seq x y z
N MET A 1 -11.68 19.16 -21.86
CA MET A 1 -11.55 19.09 -20.38
C MET A 1 -12.43 18.04 -19.65
N PRO A 2 -13.47 17.40 -20.24
CA PRO A 2 -14.19 16.30 -19.56
C PRO A 2 -13.43 14.95 -19.56
N LEU A 3 -12.62 14.70 -20.60
CA LEU A 3 -11.94 13.42 -20.82
C LEU A 3 -10.81 13.15 -19.81
N ALA A 4 -10.08 14.19 -19.39
CA ALA A 4 -9.01 14.06 -18.39
C ALA A 4 -9.56 13.68 -17.00
N ARG A 5 -10.72 14.22 -16.61
CA ARG A 5 -11.40 13.86 -15.36
C ARG A 5 -11.90 12.41 -15.38
N ARG A 6 -12.40 11.93 -16.52
CA ARG A 6 -12.87 10.56 -16.72
C ARG A 6 -11.73 9.54 -16.66
N SER A 7 -10.59 9.88 -17.26
CA SER A 7 -9.36 9.07 -17.19
C SER A 7 -8.79 8.99 -15.77
N LEU A 8 -8.88 10.07 -14.99
CA LEU A 8 -8.40 10.09 -13.60
C LEU A 8 -9.30 9.25 -12.67
N ILE A 9 -10.63 9.34 -12.85
CA ILE A 9 -11.59 8.48 -12.14
C ILE A 9 -11.39 7.01 -12.52
N GLN A 10 -11.12 6.71 -13.80
CA GLN A 10 -10.85 5.35 -14.26
C GLN A 10 -9.54 4.81 -13.68
N ALA A 11 -8.48 5.61 -13.66
CA ALA A 11 -7.19 5.23 -13.05
C ALA A 11 -7.31 5.05 -11.53
N VAL A 12 -8.18 5.81 -10.86
CA VAL A 12 -8.55 5.59 -9.46
C VAL A 12 -9.35 4.30 -9.34
N ALA A 13 -10.37 4.05 -10.16
CA ALA A 13 -11.17 2.82 -10.11
C ALA A 13 -10.36 1.54 -10.38
N ASP A 14 -9.43 1.59 -11.34
CA ASP A 14 -8.50 0.50 -11.65
C ASP A 14 -7.51 0.25 -10.51
N ARG A 15 -7.14 1.30 -9.77
CA ARG A 15 -6.28 1.21 -8.58
C ARG A 15 -7.05 0.79 -7.32
N VAL A 16 -8.33 1.09 -7.26
CA VAL A 16 -9.23 0.84 -6.11
C VAL A 16 -9.96 -0.51 -6.26
N GLY A 17 -9.80 -1.22 -7.39
CA GLY A 17 -10.31 -2.59 -7.57
C GLY A 17 -11.83 -2.68 -7.75
N TRP A 18 -12.50 -1.57 -8.05
CA TRP A 18 -13.97 -1.47 -8.21
C TRP A 18 -14.51 -2.14 -9.49
N ARG A 19 -13.90 -3.23 -9.95
CA ARG A 19 -14.33 -3.88 -11.20
C ARG A 19 -15.43 -4.91 -11.01
N ARG A 20 -15.49 -5.60 -9.86
CA ARG A 20 -16.51 -6.63 -9.60
C ARG A 20 -16.61 -7.00 -8.11
N ALA A 21 -17.83 -7.09 -7.57
CA ALA A 21 -18.06 -7.75 -6.29
C ALA A 21 -17.99 -9.27 -6.50
N CYS A 22 -17.33 -10.00 -5.61
CA CYS A 22 -17.37 -11.46 -5.61
C CYS A 22 -18.68 -11.92 -4.96
N ASP A 23 -19.38 -12.84 -5.60
CA ASP A 23 -20.67 -13.34 -5.13
C ASP A 23 -20.51 -14.55 -4.21
N THR A 24 -19.32 -15.17 -4.21
CA THR A 24 -19.01 -16.35 -3.40
C THR A 24 -17.64 -16.27 -2.73
N THR A 25 -17.46 -17.00 -1.64
CA THR A 25 -16.15 -17.14 -0.97
C THR A 25 -15.10 -17.74 -1.91
N THR A 26 -15.46 -18.68 -2.77
CA THR A 26 -14.53 -19.28 -3.74
C THR A 26 -14.01 -18.24 -4.74
N GLU A 27 -14.86 -17.32 -5.20
CA GLU A 27 -14.42 -16.21 -6.06
C GLU A 27 -13.46 -15.27 -5.32
N VAL A 28 -13.72 -14.97 -4.04
CA VAL A 28 -12.81 -14.17 -3.21
C VAL A 28 -11.44 -14.85 -3.08
N GLU A 29 -11.40 -16.14 -2.75
CA GLU A 29 -10.14 -16.89 -2.61
C GLU A 29 -9.34 -16.98 -3.91
N ALA A 30 -10.03 -17.10 -5.05
CA ALA A 30 -9.39 -17.09 -6.36
C ALA A 30 -8.71 -15.74 -6.63
N VAL A 31 -9.37 -14.62 -6.31
CA VAL A 31 -8.80 -13.28 -6.44
C VAL A 31 -7.59 -13.09 -5.52
N LEU A 32 -7.67 -13.52 -4.25
CA LEU A 32 -6.55 -13.42 -3.30
C LEU A 32 -5.34 -14.25 -3.77
N THR A 33 -5.59 -15.42 -4.34
CA THR A 33 -4.56 -16.29 -4.93
C THR A 33 -3.90 -15.61 -6.12
N GLU A 34 -4.70 -15.11 -7.08
CA GLU A 34 -4.19 -14.40 -8.28
C GLU A 34 -3.36 -13.17 -7.90
N GLN A 35 -3.82 -12.38 -6.92
CA GLN A 35 -3.08 -11.23 -6.41
C GLN A 35 -1.72 -11.63 -5.83
N SER A 36 -1.68 -12.74 -5.07
CA SER A 36 -0.45 -13.27 -4.49
C SER A 36 0.51 -13.75 -5.56
N GLU A 37 0.04 -14.57 -6.51
CA GLU A 37 0.84 -15.07 -7.63
C GLU A 37 1.40 -13.95 -8.48
N THR A 38 0.57 -12.94 -8.78
CA THR A 38 0.99 -11.74 -9.53
C THR A 38 2.10 -11.02 -8.77
N ALA A 39 1.92 -10.77 -7.46
CA ALA A 39 2.93 -10.09 -6.65
C ALA A 39 4.26 -10.87 -6.57
N TYR A 40 4.20 -12.19 -6.45
CA TYR A 40 5.40 -13.05 -6.44
C TYR A 40 6.07 -13.15 -7.81
N SER A 41 5.31 -13.15 -8.90
CA SER A 41 5.87 -13.25 -10.27
C SER A 41 6.82 -12.09 -10.61
N VAL A 42 6.55 -10.89 -10.07
CA VAL A 42 7.38 -9.69 -10.27
C VAL A 42 8.44 -9.51 -9.17
N ALA A 43 8.51 -10.40 -8.17
CA ALA A 43 9.42 -10.26 -7.04
C ALA A 43 10.90 -10.33 -7.47
N ALA A 44 11.23 -11.17 -8.47
CA ALA A 44 12.57 -11.27 -9.01
C ALA A 44 13.05 -9.94 -9.61
N ASP A 45 12.17 -9.23 -10.32
CA ASP A 45 12.46 -7.91 -10.90
C ASP A 45 12.67 -6.86 -9.81
N HIS A 46 11.89 -6.92 -8.73
CA HIS A 46 12.08 -6.04 -7.57
C HIS A 46 13.44 -6.27 -6.90
N VAL A 47 13.87 -7.52 -6.75
CA VAL A 47 15.19 -7.85 -6.18
C VAL A 47 16.30 -7.30 -7.05
N GLN A 48 16.27 -7.56 -8.37
CA GLN A 48 17.28 -7.06 -9.29
C GLN A 48 17.36 -5.53 -9.28
N LEU A 49 16.21 -4.85 -9.30
CA LEU A 49 16.15 -3.39 -9.24
C LEU A 49 16.69 -2.85 -7.91
N ALA A 50 16.35 -3.48 -6.78
CA ALA A 50 16.83 -3.09 -5.47
C ALA A 50 18.35 -3.29 -5.34
N THR A 51 18.88 -4.42 -5.79
CA THR A 51 20.32 -4.72 -5.83
C THR A 51 21.07 -3.72 -6.72
N ALA A 52 20.54 -3.41 -7.90
CA ALA A 52 21.20 -2.49 -8.83
C ALA A 52 21.23 -1.04 -8.32
N LYS A 53 20.24 -0.64 -7.52
CA LYS A 53 20.09 0.76 -7.06
C LYS A 53 20.63 1.01 -5.66
N THR A 54 20.71 0.01 -4.79
CA THR A 54 21.07 0.18 -3.38
C THR A 54 22.58 0.10 -3.19
N VAL A 55 23.26 1.23 -3.29
CA VAL A 55 24.71 1.34 -3.03
C VAL A 55 24.99 1.71 -1.57
N ASP A 56 24.15 2.59 -1.01
CA ASP A 56 24.21 3.05 0.38
C ASP A 56 22.81 3.33 0.92
N ALA A 57 22.73 3.77 2.17
CA ALA A 57 21.46 4.04 2.84
C ALA A 57 20.61 5.11 2.11
N SER A 58 21.23 6.13 1.51
CA SER A 58 20.50 7.20 0.80
C SER A 58 19.81 6.71 -0.47
N HIS A 59 20.35 5.67 -1.11
CA HIS A 59 19.75 5.06 -2.29
C HIS A 59 18.49 4.23 -1.99
N VAL A 60 18.35 3.77 -0.74
CA VAL A 60 17.14 3.06 -0.27
C VAL A 60 15.98 4.04 -0.06
N GLN A 61 16.28 5.30 0.28
CA GLN A 61 15.31 6.30 0.70
C GLN A 61 14.17 6.54 -0.30
N PRO A 62 14.42 6.73 -1.62
CA PRO A 62 13.33 6.97 -2.56
C PRO A 62 12.37 5.78 -2.64
N GLY A 63 12.87 4.55 -2.53
CA GLY A 63 12.07 3.33 -2.53
C GLY A 63 11.15 3.26 -1.31
N VAL A 64 11.70 3.46 -0.11
CA VAL A 64 10.94 3.43 1.15
C VAL A 64 9.89 4.55 1.19
N LEU A 65 10.24 5.78 0.79
CA LEU A 65 9.28 6.89 0.71
C LEU A 65 8.16 6.61 -0.30
N ALA A 66 8.49 6.00 -1.44
CA ALA A 66 7.50 5.64 -2.45
C ALA A 66 6.52 4.56 -1.93
N VAL A 67 7.02 3.53 -1.25
CA VAL A 67 6.19 2.48 -0.64
C VAL A 67 5.31 3.08 0.46
N ARG A 68 5.89 3.85 1.40
CA ARG A 68 5.14 4.52 2.48
C ARG A 68 3.98 5.34 1.94
N ARG A 69 4.23 6.14 0.89
CA ARG A 69 3.18 6.99 0.28
C ARG A 69 2.04 6.17 -0.30
N ARG A 70 2.34 5.04 -0.96
CA ARG A 70 1.30 4.17 -1.55
C ARG A 70 0.45 3.53 -0.44
N ILE A 71 1.12 2.89 0.53
CA ILE A 71 0.43 2.23 1.64
C ILE A 71 -0.40 3.23 2.46
N LEU A 72 0.12 4.42 2.77
CA LEU A 72 -0.65 5.43 3.51
C LEU A 72 -1.94 5.83 2.76
N ALA A 73 -1.87 5.99 1.44
CA ALA A 73 -3.07 6.30 0.65
C ALA A 73 -4.09 5.15 0.69
N ASP A 74 -3.62 3.90 0.63
CA ASP A 74 -4.47 2.72 0.68
C ASP A 74 -5.08 2.52 2.09
N VAL A 75 -4.34 2.83 3.17
CA VAL A 75 -4.83 2.81 4.56
C VAL A 75 -5.92 3.86 4.79
N VAL A 76 -5.71 5.09 4.32
CA VAL A 76 -6.75 6.15 4.39
C VAL A 76 -8.01 5.72 3.61
N TYR A 77 -7.84 4.98 2.53
CA TYR A 77 -8.98 4.43 1.80
C TYR A 77 -9.68 3.29 2.56
N LEU A 78 -8.95 2.41 3.26
CA LEU A 78 -9.55 1.41 4.16
C LEU A 78 -10.35 2.07 5.29
N GLU A 79 -9.87 3.16 5.87
CA GLU A 79 -10.61 3.94 6.87
C GLU A 79 -11.93 4.48 6.30
N ALA A 80 -11.94 4.95 5.05
CA ALA A 80 -13.16 5.39 4.39
C ALA A 80 -14.16 4.23 4.18
N LEU A 81 -13.67 3.02 3.84
CA LEU A 81 -14.50 1.83 3.75
C LEU A 81 -15.08 1.42 5.11
N LEU A 82 -14.29 1.49 6.18
CA LEU A 82 -14.73 1.24 7.55
C LEU A 82 -15.85 2.20 7.97
N ILE A 83 -15.69 3.51 7.71
CA ILE A 83 -16.74 4.51 7.96
C ILE A 83 -18.01 4.17 7.17
N GLY A 84 -17.86 3.78 5.89
CA GLY A 84 -18.98 3.33 5.06
C GLY A 84 -19.70 2.10 5.63
N ALA A 85 -18.94 1.13 6.13
CA ALA A 85 -19.45 -0.10 6.73
C ALA A 85 -20.26 0.20 8.01
N HIS A 86 -19.75 1.07 8.88
CA HIS A 86 -20.48 1.53 10.07
C HIS A 86 -21.79 2.22 9.71
N ASN A 87 -21.73 3.20 8.80
CA ASN A 87 -22.90 3.98 8.42
C ASN A 87 -23.99 3.13 7.76
N SER A 88 -23.59 2.03 7.11
CA SER A 88 -24.50 1.11 6.43
C SER A 88 -24.97 -0.04 7.32
N GLY A 89 -24.48 -0.13 8.57
CA GLY A 89 -24.82 -1.20 9.50
C GLY A 89 -24.40 -2.60 9.01
N LEU A 90 -23.22 -2.71 8.38
CA LEU A 90 -22.69 -4.00 7.94
C LEU A 90 -22.32 -4.89 9.14
N SER A 91 -21.98 -6.16 8.87
CA SER A 91 -21.70 -7.13 9.93
C SER A 91 -20.54 -6.69 10.83
N ALA A 92 -20.67 -6.97 12.13
CA ALA A 92 -19.66 -6.64 13.13
C ALA A 92 -18.30 -7.29 12.81
N GLU A 93 -18.30 -8.51 12.29
CA GLU A 93 -17.07 -9.20 11.88
C GLU A 93 -16.35 -8.45 10.75
N LEU A 94 -17.07 -7.96 9.73
CA LEU A 94 -16.44 -7.19 8.65
C LEU A 94 -15.82 -5.88 9.19
N ILE A 95 -16.54 -5.20 10.08
CA ILE A 95 -16.08 -3.97 10.72
C ILE A 95 -14.79 -4.24 11.52
N GLU A 96 -14.77 -5.27 12.35
CA GLU A 96 -13.59 -5.66 13.14
C GLU A 96 -12.39 -5.97 12.24
N ARG A 97 -12.59 -6.71 11.14
CA ARG A 97 -11.49 -6.99 10.19
C ARG A 97 -10.99 -5.74 9.48
N LEU A 98 -11.87 -4.78 9.17
CA LEU A 98 -11.46 -3.49 8.57
C LEU A 98 -10.71 -2.60 9.57
N GLU A 99 -11.13 -2.58 10.84
CA GLU A 99 -10.41 -1.90 11.93
C GLU A 99 -9.00 -2.47 12.10
N ASP A 100 -8.89 -3.80 12.15
CA ASP A 100 -7.61 -4.49 12.24
C ASP A 100 -6.71 -4.18 11.04
N ALA A 101 -7.24 -4.22 9.82
CA ALA A 101 -6.49 -3.92 8.62
C ALA A 101 -5.98 -2.46 8.61
N ALA A 102 -6.83 -1.50 8.98
CA ALA A 102 -6.45 -0.09 9.06
C ALA A 102 -5.36 0.14 10.12
N ARG A 103 -5.50 -0.49 11.30
CA ARG A 103 -4.53 -0.40 12.39
C ARG A 103 -3.14 -0.93 11.99
N HIS A 104 -3.07 -2.16 11.47
CA HIS A 104 -1.78 -2.72 11.04
C HIS A 104 -1.18 -1.94 9.86
N GLY A 105 -2.04 -1.42 8.97
CA GLY A 105 -1.61 -0.52 7.91
C GLY A 105 -0.96 0.77 8.45
N HIS A 106 -1.55 1.37 9.48
CA HIS A 106 -0.98 2.54 10.14
C HIS A 106 0.37 2.23 10.79
N GLU A 107 0.47 1.12 11.53
CA GLU A 107 1.72 0.63 12.13
C GLU A 107 2.82 0.48 11.07
N LEU A 108 2.52 -0.13 9.92
CA LEU A 108 3.46 -0.26 8.81
C LEU A 108 3.90 1.11 8.26
N THR A 109 2.99 2.09 8.16
CA THR A 109 3.36 3.44 7.69
C THR A 109 4.29 4.19 8.63
N VAL A 110 4.22 3.90 9.94
CA VAL A 110 5.14 4.42 10.97
C VAL A 110 6.50 3.76 10.81
N LEU A 111 6.55 2.43 10.73
CA LEU A 111 7.80 1.68 10.53
C LEU A 111 8.53 2.11 9.26
N LEU A 112 7.81 2.36 8.17
CA LEU A 112 8.41 2.87 6.93
C LEU A 112 8.91 4.31 7.07
N ALA A 113 8.26 5.13 7.90
CA ALA A 113 8.77 6.47 8.20
C ALA A 113 10.08 6.40 8.98
N ASP A 114 10.17 5.51 9.96
CA ASP A 114 11.38 5.27 10.74
C ASP A 114 12.52 4.72 9.88
N ALA A 115 12.22 3.76 8.99
CA ALA A 115 13.18 3.26 8.02
C ALA A 115 13.73 4.39 7.12
N ALA A 116 12.86 5.31 6.64
CA ALA A 116 13.29 6.47 5.86
C ALA A 116 14.09 7.51 6.67
N ARG A 117 13.91 7.58 8.00
CA ARG A 117 14.76 8.43 8.86
C ARG A 117 16.15 7.83 9.02
N CYS A 118 16.25 6.50 9.15
CA CYS A 118 17.53 5.78 9.23
C CYS A 118 18.41 5.99 8.00
N THR A 119 17.85 6.35 6.84
CA THR A 119 18.64 6.63 5.62
C THR A 119 19.33 7.99 5.61
N THR A 120 19.07 8.84 6.60
CA THR A 120 19.56 10.23 6.64
C THR A 120 20.76 10.39 7.59
N THR A 121 21.46 9.30 7.93
CA THR A 121 22.68 9.41 8.74
C THR A 121 23.68 10.36 8.09
N ALA A 122 23.90 11.50 8.76
CA ALA A 122 24.85 12.51 8.36
C ALA A 122 26.27 11.93 8.23
N PRO A 123 27.11 12.40 7.30
CA PRO A 123 28.54 12.12 7.37
C PRO A 123 29.09 12.68 8.68
N THR A 124 29.85 11.86 9.38
CA THR A 124 30.77 12.28 10.43
C THR A 124 31.74 13.34 9.88
N GLY A 125 31.82 14.49 10.55
CA GLY A 125 32.87 15.50 10.42
C GLY A 125 32.53 16.71 11.30
N SER A 126 33.35 17.22 12.22
CA SER A 126 34.78 17.03 12.49
C SER A 126 35.06 17.16 13.99
N SER A 127 36.22 16.62 14.38
CA SER A 127 36.94 16.79 15.64
C SER A 127 36.80 18.16 16.30
N ASN A 128 36.76 18.16 17.63
CA ASN A 128 37.64 19.00 18.45
C ASN A 128 37.97 18.29 19.77
#